data_AF-A0A7V8YZV3-F1
#
_entry.id   AF-A0A7V8YZV3-F1
#
_cell.length_a   1.000
_cell.length_b   1.000
_cell.length_c   1.000
_cell.angle_alpha   90.00
_cell.angle_beta   90.00
_cell.angle_gamma   90.00
#
_symmetry.space_group_name_H-M   'P 1'
#
loop_
_entity.id
_entity.type
_entity.pdbx_description
1 polymer ?
#
loop_
_entity_poly.entity_id
_entity_poly.type
_entity_poly.pdbx_seq_one_letter_code
_entity_poly.pdbx_strand_id
1 'polypeptide(L)'
;MADRVLKTDSISFSAIPGQSKLFTRYQEEPLSLRKFYPSVIESHTQAAARIPEVLSNYKTDRSQLCDALAEINTIYGAGPKTFANIDLLRDENTVAIVTGQQAGLFTGPLYSIYKALSVVKMAECLRGRGFKAVPVFWAATEDHDFEEISSTVVLGKDHELRKLQTSENLRPDDKPVGSIILDRSISVTINELFDALPETEFSGQLRKTVEAAYAEGYSFGDAFGIFLARVLGDYGLIILDPLNERLKKLAAPIYAEAVEKSSEIVAALIERSSDLERNDYHAQVLVNEDYFPFFWHSDDGSRKPLKKIADGLFRLKNEKTQFTTAQLAAAASSEPQRFSPGVMLRPVVQDYLLPTLCYFGGGAEIAYFAQNSVVYQILGRPVTPILHRQSITIVEARQTRIFAKYGLTFTDLFPGFEKLLPRIVEKAIDPQTGEIFVEIEEKISKELNRLDQTLSSIDPTLAENLATRHKKILYHIAGLRKKFHRVQIEKNDIVNRQIRSSFSALLPNGHLQERVLNVTSFLDRYGVYFIDWVYDSIDLDDKGHRIIYL
;
A
#
# COMPACT_ATOMS: atom_id res chain seq x y z
N MET A 1 13.44 -28.53 -6.01
CA MET A 1 12.42 -28.93 -5.02
C MET A 1 11.08 -28.77 -5.71
N ALA A 2 10.45 -29.89 -6.08
CA ALA A 2 9.24 -29.92 -6.90
C ALA A 2 7.98 -29.69 -6.05
N ASP A 3 7.01 -28.96 -6.62
CA ASP A 3 5.58 -28.92 -6.31
C ASP A 3 5.15 -29.03 -4.84
N ARG A 4 5.51 -28.03 -4.03
CA ARG A 4 4.76 -27.77 -2.79
C ARG A 4 3.80 -26.61 -3.04
N VAL A 5 2.59 -26.93 -3.48
CA VAL A 5 1.49 -25.95 -3.48
C VAL A 5 1.29 -25.52 -2.03
N LEU A 6 1.66 -24.27 -1.73
CA LEU A 6 1.46 -23.71 -0.40
C LEU A 6 -0.04 -23.66 -0.12
N LYS A 7 -0.44 -23.98 1.12
CA LYS A 7 -1.84 -23.84 1.50
C LYS A 7 -2.17 -22.34 1.48
N THR A 8 -3.26 -21.99 0.80
CA THR A 8 -3.77 -20.62 0.71
C THR A 8 -5.23 -20.56 1.10
N ASP A 9 -5.57 -19.62 1.98
CA ASP A 9 -6.96 -19.24 2.29
C ASP A 9 -7.23 -17.80 1.77
N SER A 10 -8.50 -17.44 1.54
CA SER A 10 -8.89 -16.09 1.09
C SER A 10 -9.95 -15.48 2.00
N ILE A 11 -9.81 -14.18 2.29
CA ILE A 11 -10.69 -13.40 3.16
C ILE A 11 -11.21 -12.19 2.38
N SER A 12 -12.52 -12.00 2.35
CA SER A 12 -13.11 -10.78 1.78
C SER A 12 -12.63 -9.53 2.52
N PHE A 13 -12.32 -8.46 1.79
CA PHE A 13 -11.99 -7.18 2.39
C PHE A 13 -13.10 -6.59 3.26
N SER A 14 -14.37 -6.95 3.01
CA SER A 14 -15.48 -6.55 3.88
C SER A 14 -15.44 -7.18 5.28
N ALA A 15 -14.69 -8.28 5.46
CA ALA A 15 -14.43 -8.88 6.76
C ALA A 15 -13.22 -8.27 7.49
N ILE A 16 -12.43 -7.41 6.82
CA ILE A 16 -11.25 -6.76 7.40
C ILE A 16 -11.66 -5.39 7.95
N PRO A 17 -11.36 -5.07 9.21
CA PRO A 17 -11.69 -3.75 9.76
C PRO A 17 -10.97 -2.60 9.04
N GLY A 18 -11.58 -1.42 9.04
CA GLY A 18 -10.97 -0.18 8.58
C GLY A 18 -10.90 -0.01 7.05
N GLN A 19 -11.54 -0.89 6.28
CA GLN A 19 -11.67 -0.69 4.83
C GLN A 19 -12.69 0.41 4.52
N SER A 20 -12.42 1.22 3.49
CA SER A 20 -13.36 2.26 3.06
C SER A 20 -14.54 1.63 2.32
N LYS A 21 -15.73 2.22 2.46
CA LYS A 21 -16.95 1.78 1.76
C LYS A 21 -16.76 1.72 0.24
N LEU A 22 -16.05 2.71 -0.31
CA LEU A 22 -15.77 2.78 -1.73
C LEU A 22 -14.89 1.61 -2.19
N PHE A 23 -13.84 1.28 -1.42
CA PHE A 23 -12.95 0.18 -1.74
C PHE A 23 -13.65 -1.19 -1.65
N THR A 24 -14.43 -1.44 -0.57
CA THR A 24 -15.19 -2.69 -0.46
C THR A 24 -16.22 -2.82 -1.58
N ARG A 25 -16.95 -1.74 -1.90
CA ARG A 25 -17.87 -1.73 -3.04
C ARG A 25 -17.16 -2.00 -4.38
N TYR A 26 -15.95 -1.47 -4.55
CA TYR A 26 -15.13 -1.71 -5.73
C TYR A 26 -14.72 -3.17 -5.88
N GLN A 27 -14.39 -3.85 -4.78
CA GLN A 27 -14.05 -5.29 -4.82
C GLN A 27 -15.26 -6.16 -5.16
N GLU A 28 -16.41 -5.85 -4.56
CA GLU A 28 -17.63 -6.68 -4.65
C GLU A 28 -18.42 -6.41 -5.93
N GLU A 29 -18.67 -5.15 -6.29
CA GLU A 29 -19.53 -4.75 -7.42
C GLU A 29 -18.93 -3.57 -8.22
N PRO A 30 -17.77 -3.76 -8.87
CA PRO A 30 -17.03 -2.68 -9.54
C PRO A 30 -17.83 -1.96 -10.63
N LEU A 31 -18.67 -2.67 -11.39
CA LEU A 31 -19.47 -2.04 -12.46
C LEU A 31 -20.51 -1.04 -11.94
N SER A 32 -20.96 -1.17 -10.69
CA SER A 32 -21.86 -0.20 -10.07
C SER A 32 -21.22 1.18 -9.89
N LEU A 33 -19.88 1.24 -9.94
CA LEU A 33 -19.09 2.46 -9.77
C LEU A 33 -18.62 3.07 -11.11
N ARG A 34 -19.21 2.67 -12.26
CA ARG A 34 -18.85 3.19 -13.60
C ARG A 34 -18.87 4.72 -13.69
N LYS A 35 -19.75 5.38 -12.93
CA LYS A 35 -19.77 6.86 -12.82
C LYS A 35 -18.39 7.41 -12.41
N PHE A 36 -17.74 6.75 -11.46
CA PHE A 36 -16.46 7.17 -10.88
C PHE A 36 -15.25 6.55 -11.59
N TYR A 37 -15.42 5.34 -12.11
CA TYR A 37 -14.40 4.58 -12.85
C TYR A 37 -14.91 4.22 -14.26
N PRO A 38 -14.84 5.13 -15.24
CA PRO A 38 -15.43 4.92 -16.56
C PRO A 38 -14.93 3.66 -17.28
N SER A 39 -13.65 3.33 -17.10
CA SER A 39 -13.00 2.16 -17.70
C SER A 39 -13.00 0.91 -16.81
N VAL A 40 -13.81 0.87 -15.75
CA VAL A 40 -13.81 -0.25 -14.79
C VAL A 40 -14.11 -1.57 -15.48
N ILE A 41 -13.33 -2.58 -15.11
CA ILE A 41 -13.44 -3.97 -15.57
C ILE A 41 -13.73 -4.88 -14.36
N GLU A 42 -14.47 -5.96 -14.59
CA GLU A 42 -14.80 -6.91 -13.52
C GLU A 42 -13.69 -7.92 -13.27
N SER A 43 -12.95 -8.29 -14.31
CA SER A 43 -11.88 -9.28 -14.25
C SER A 43 -10.69 -8.79 -15.06
N HIS A 44 -9.49 -9.15 -14.61
CA HIS A 44 -8.25 -8.91 -15.34
C HIS A 44 -8.31 -9.45 -16.78
N THR A 45 -9.10 -10.51 -17.02
CA THR A 45 -9.26 -11.13 -18.34
C THR A 45 -9.83 -10.17 -19.41
N GLN A 46 -10.62 -9.16 -18.98
CA GLN A 46 -11.24 -8.15 -19.85
C GLN A 46 -10.27 -7.03 -20.26
N ALA A 47 -9.13 -6.88 -19.59
CA ALA A 47 -8.19 -5.80 -19.86
C ALA A 47 -7.72 -5.77 -21.32
N ALA A 48 -7.46 -6.94 -21.92
CA ALA A 48 -6.95 -7.05 -23.29
C ALA A 48 -7.87 -6.41 -24.36
N ALA A 49 -9.18 -6.32 -24.11
CA ALA A 49 -10.11 -5.67 -25.03
C ALA A 49 -9.83 -4.17 -25.22
N ARG A 50 -9.07 -3.56 -24.30
CA ARG A 50 -8.70 -2.14 -24.34
C ARG A 50 -7.42 -1.84 -25.09
N ILE A 51 -6.64 -2.85 -25.48
CA ILE A 51 -5.36 -2.67 -26.17
C ILE A 51 -5.49 -1.73 -27.39
N PRO A 52 -6.49 -1.88 -28.28
CA PRO A 52 -6.64 -0.98 -29.43
C PRO A 52 -6.85 0.49 -29.03
N GLU A 53 -7.64 0.75 -27.99
CA GLU A 53 -7.87 2.11 -27.46
C GLU A 53 -6.57 2.71 -26.89
N VAL A 54 -5.85 1.93 -26.10
CA VAL A 54 -4.57 2.36 -25.48
C VAL A 54 -3.54 2.70 -26.55
N LEU A 55 -3.32 1.79 -27.51
CA LEU A 55 -2.31 1.96 -28.53
C LEU A 55 -2.63 3.12 -29.50
N SER A 56 -3.89 3.26 -29.91
CA SER A 56 -4.31 4.35 -30.82
C SER A 56 -4.20 5.75 -30.21
N ASN A 57 -4.24 5.85 -28.87
CA ASN A 57 -4.08 7.11 -28.15
C ASN A 57 -2.66 7.36 -27.62
N TYR A 58 -1.75 6.40 -27.78
CA TYR A 58 -0.38 6.52 -27.31
C TYR A 58 0.48 7.29 -28.33
N LYS A 59 1.04 8.42 -27.90
CA LYS A 59 1.73 9.39 -28.78
C LYS A 59 3.20 9.64 -28.43
N THR A 60 3.66 9.15 -27.28
CA THR A 60 5.02 9.37 -26.80
C THR A 60 6.02 8.59 -27.65
N ASP A 61 7.18 9.18 -27.90
CA ASP A 61 8.28 8.54 -28.64
C ASP A 61 8.78 7.31 -27.86
N ARG A 62 8.41 6.12 -28.34
CA ARG A 62 8.80 4.83 -27.74
C ARG A 62 10.31 4.66 -27.67
N SER A 63 11.05 5.12 -28.68
CA SER A 63 12.50 4.94 -28.71
C SER A 63 13.14 5.73 -27.58
N GLN A 64 12.81 7.02 -27.47
CA GLN A 64 13.35 7.88 -26.42
C GLN A 64 12.94 7.44 -25.02
N LEU A 65 11.69 6.98 -24.85
CA LEU A 65 11.24 6.39 -23.60
C LEU A 65 12.09 5.17 -23.23
N CYS A 66 12.24 4.22 -24.15
CA CYS A 66 12.96 2.98 -23.89
C CYS A 66 14.46 3.23 -23.67
N ASP A 67 15.05 4.23 -24.34
CA ASP A 67 16.43 4.66 -24.11
C ASP A 67 16.59 5.20 -22.68
N ALA A 68 15.67 6.04 -22.21
CA ALA A 68 15.67 6.54 -20.83
C ALA A 68 15.49 5.40 -19.81
N LEU A 69 14.57 4.46 -20.07
CA LEU A 69 14.35 3.30 -19.21
C LEU A 69 15.60 2.39 -19.17
N ALA A 70 16.28 2.17 -20.29
CA ALA A 70 17.51 1.39 -20.35
C ALA A 70 18.63 2.05 -19.53
N GLU A 71 18.78 3.37 -19.62
CA GLU A 71 19.76 4.13 -18.81
C GLU A 71 19.49 3.98 -17.31
N ILE A 72 18.24 4.21 -16.87
CA ILE A 72 17.82 4.06 -15.48
C ILE A 72 18.11 2.64 -14.96
N ASN A 73 17.67 1.62 -15.71
CA ASN A 73 17.80 0.23 -15.26
C ASN A 73 19.24 -0.29 -15.35
N THR A 74 20.11 0.34 -16.17
CA THR A 74 21.55 0.08 -16.14
C THR A 74 22.19 0.57 -14.85
N ILE A 75 21.84 1.79 -14.40
CA ILE A 75 22.31 2.33 -13.11
C ILE A 75 21.87 1.43 -11.96
N TYR A 76 20.63 0.93 -12.00
CA TYR A 76 20.10 0.04 -10.97
C TYR A 76 20.67 -1.40 -11.03
N GLY A 77 21.46 -1.73 -12.05
CA GLY A 77 22.02 -3.07 -12.22
C GLY A 77 20.98 -4.13 -12.51
N ALA A 78 19.94 -3.79 -13.27
CA ALA A 78 18.86 -4.71 -13.63
C ALA A 78 19.35 -5.90 -14.47
N GLY A 79 18.62 -7.01 -14.40
CA GLY A 79 18.94 -8.24 -15.12
C GLY A 79 18.57 -8.22 -16.60
N PRO A 80 19.03 -9.22 -17.39
CA PRO A 80 18.77 -9.32 -18.83
C PRO A 80 17.28 -9.40 -19.18
N LYS A 81 16.44 -9.99 -18.30
CA LYS A 81 14.98 -10.02 -18.50
C LYS A 81 14.35 -8.63 -18.49
N THR A 82 14.86 -7.71 -17.67
CA THR A 82 14.38 -6.32 -17.65
C THR A 82 14.72 -5.63 -18.97
N PHE A 83 15.94 -5.79 -19.48
CA PHE A 83 16.33 -5.23 -20.78
C PHE A 83 15.54 -5.83 -21.94
N ALA A 84 15.28 -7.14 -21.93
CA ALA A 84 14.41 -7.78 -22.92
C ALA A 84 12.98 -7.20 -22.89
N ASN A 85 12.45 -6.87 -21.70
CA ASN A 85 11.16 -6.20 -21.59
C ASN A 85 11.22 -4.74 -22.07
N ILE A 86 12.32 -4.02 -21.84
CA ILE A 86 12.51 -2.67 -22.39
C ILE A 86 12.54 -2.72 -23.92
N ASP A 87 13.24 -3.69 -24.51
CA ASP A 87 13.27 -3.88 -25.96
C ASP A 87 11.90 -4.28 -26.51
N LEU A 88 11.15 -5.15 -25.80
CA LEU A 88 9.78 -5.48 -26.17
C LEU A 88 8.88 -4.23 -26.16
N LEU A 89 9.07 -3.30 -25.22
CA LEU A 89 8.30 -2.06 -25.15
C LEU A 89 8.54 -1.12 -26.34
N ARG A 90 9.64 -1.28 -27.08
CA ARG A 90 9.87 -0.53 -28.34
C ARG A 90 8.88 -0.90 -29.43
N ASP A 91 8.37 -2.14 -29.42
CA ASP A 91 7.37 -2.60 -30.39
C ASP A 91 6.06 -1.84 -30.23
N GLU A 92 5.51 -1.37 -31.35
CA GLU A 92 4.29 -0.55 -31.37
C GLU A 92 3.06 -1.24 -30.78
N ASN A 93 3.04 -2.58 -30.76
CA ASN A 93 1.95 -3.39 -30.25
C ASN A 93 2.10 -3.76 -28.76
N THR A 94 3.16 -3.31 -28.10
CA THR A 94 3.40 -3.60 -26.69
C THR A 94 2.73 -2.60 -25.77
N VAL A 95 2.04 -3.10 -24.74
CA VAL A 95 1.43 -2.32 -23.66
C VAL A 95 2.16 -2.52 -22.33
N ALA A 96 2.00 -1.56 -21.42
CA ALA A 96 2.58 -1.61 -20.07
C ALA A 96 1.53 -1.95 -19.02
N ILE A 97 1.92 -2.79 -18.05
CA ILE A 97 1.16 -3.04 -16.82
C ILE A 97 1.89 -2.35 -15.69
N VAL A 98 1.24 -1.36 -15.08
CA VAL A 98 1.95 -0.38 -14.25
C VAL A 98 1.51 -0.50 -12.80
N THR A 99 2.46 -0.36 -11.89
CA THR A 99 2.20 -0.06 -10.48
C THR A 99 3.21 0.98 -10.02
N GLY A 100 3.07 1.48 -8.80
CA GLY A 100 4.04 2.39 -8.23
C GLY A 100 3.99 2.41 -6.72
N GLN A 101 5.08 2.89 -6.13
CA GLN A 101 5.19 3.17 -4.70
C GLN A 101 6.28 4.20 -4.45
N GLN A 102 6.20 4.88 -3.30
CA GLN A 102 7.29 5.70 -2.78
C GLN A 102 8.57 4.86 -2.57
N ALA A 103 9.72 5.51 -2.71
CA ALA A 103 11.03 4.92 -2.54
C ALA A 103 11.38 4.75 -1.05
N GLY A 104 10.69 3.84 -0.36
CA GLY A 104 10.88 3.58 1.08
C GLY A 104 12.19 2.86 1.41
N LEU A 105 12.73 3.10 2.61
CA LEU A 105 13.92 2.43 3.14
C LEU A 105 13.80 0.90 3.03
N PHE A 106 14.80 0.27 2.40
CA PHE A 106 14.85 -1.16 2.11
C PHE A 106 13.60 -1.68 1.36
N THR A 107 13.08 -0.91 0.39
CA THR A 107 11.81 -1.11 -0.35
C THR A 107 10.52 -0.69 0.36
N GLY A 108 10.60 -0.26 1.62
CA GLY A 108 9.44 0.09 2.44
C GLY A 108 8.60 -1.15 2.82
N PRO A 109 7.28 -1.01 3.02
CA PRO A 109 6.44 -2.13 3.40
C PRO A 109 6.37 -3.22 2.32
N LEU A 110 6.11 -4.46 2.76
CA LEU A 110 5.95 -5.65 1.92
C LEU A 110 5.02 -5.47 0.72
N TYR A 111 3.97 -4.65 0.85
CA TYR A 111 3.06 -4.42 -0.26
C TYR A 111 3.77 -3.83 -1.50
N SER A 112 4.92 -3.17 -1.36
CA SER A 112 5.73 -2.70 -2.50
C SER A 112 6.14 -3.86 -3.41
N ILE A 113 6.57 -4.96 -2.79
CA ILE A 113 6.93 -6.20 -3.47
C ILE A 113 5.69 -6.86 -4.08
N TYR A 114 4.58 -6.90 -3.34
CA TYR A 114 3.34 -7.53 -3.83
C TYR A 114 2.74 -6.76 -5.02
N LYS A 115 2.82 -5.43 -5.00
CA LYS A 115 2.48 -4.57 -6.15
C LYS A 115 3.31 -4.97 -7.38
N ALA A 116 4.63 -5.01 -7.23
CA ALA A 116 5.55 -5.32 -8.31
C ALA A 116 5.29 -6.72 -8.90
N LEU A 117 5.15 -7.74 -8.05
CA LEU A 117 4.87 -9.10 -8.51
C LEU A 117 3.48 -9.23 -9.13
N SER A 118 2.48 -8.45 -8.70
CA SER A 118 1.13 -8.44 -9.32
C SER A 118 1.19 -7.99 -10.78
N VAL A 119 1.96 -6.94 -11.08
CA VAL A 119 2.10 -6.45 -12.46
C VAL A 119 2.93 -7.39 -13.33
N VAL A 120 3.94 -8.05 -12.74
CA VAL A 120 4.69 -9.11 -13.41
C VAL A 120 3.74 -10.25 -13.80
N LYS A 121 2.97 -10.78 -12.84
CA LYS A 121 2.02 -11.88 -13.08
C LYS A 121 1.00 -11.53 -14.16
N MET A 122 0.49 -10.30 -14.15
CA MET A 122 -0.45 -9.83 -15.16
C MET A 122 0.20 -9.72 -16.56
N ALA A 123 1.42 -9.20 -16.64
CA ALA A 123 2.15 -9.15 -17.90
C ALA A 123 2.41 -10.56 -18.46
N GLU A 124 2.76 -11.53 -17.61
CA GLU A 124 2.93 -12.93 -18.00
C GLU A 124 1.62 -13.56 -18.49
N CYS A 125 0.51 -13.33 -17.77
CA CYS A 125 -0.82 -13.81 -18.15
C CYS A 125 -1.23 -13.31 -19.54
N LEU A 126 -0.99 -12.03 -19.83
CA LEU A 126 -1.26 -11.45 -21.16
C LEU A 126 -0.36 -12.04 -22.25
N ARG A 127 0.93 -12.24 -21.96
CA ARG A 127 1.86 -12.90 -22.90
C ARG A 127 1.45 -14.34 -23.20
N GLY A 128 1.01 -15.09 -22.19
CA GLY A 128 0.45 -16.43 -22.37
C GLY A 128 -0.80 -16.46 -23.26
N ARG A 129 -1.53 -15.34 -23.35
CA ARG A 129 -2.69 -15.15 -24.24
C ARG A 129 -2.32 -14.56 -25.61
N GLY A 130 -1.03 -14.39 -25.90
CA GLY A 130 -0.54 -13.89 -27.19
C GLY A 130 -0.42 -12.37 -27.32
N PHE A 131 -0.60 -11.60 -26.24
CA PHE A 131 -0.42 -10.15 -26.24
C PHE A 131 0.98 -9.75 -25.79
N LYS A 132 1.54 -8.66 -26.34
CA LYS A 132 2.83 -8.12 -25.88
C LYS A 132 2.59 -7.19 -24.70
N ALA A 133 3.04 -7.59 -23.51
CA ALA A 133 2.88 -6.81 -22.28
C ALA A 133 4.14 -6.85 -21.41
N VAL A 134 4.48 -5.71 -20.82
CA VAL A 134 5.66 -5.53 -19.95
C VAL A 134 5.27 -5.00 -18.57
N PRO A 135 5.91 -5.46 -17.48
CA PRO A 135 5.66 -4.95 -16.14
C PRO A 135 6.53 -3.73 -15.83
N VAL A 136 5.90 -2.65 -15.36
CA VAL A 136 6.59 -1.38 -15.01
C VAL A 136 6.27 -0.98 -13.58
N PHE A 137 7.31 -0.62 -12.84
CA PHE A 137 7.23 -0.06 -11.49
C PHE A 137 7.64 1.41 -11.50
N TRP A 138 6.70 2.29 -11.19
CA TRP A 138 6.93 3.71 -10.99
C TRP A 138 7.48 3.94 -9.57
N ALA A 139 8.79 4.18 -9.46
CA ALA A 139 9.42 4.56 -8.20
C ALA A 139 9.12 6.04 -7.94
N ALA A 140 8.26 6.38 -6.97
CA ALA A 140 7.86 7.77 -6.72
C ALA A 140 8.94 8.58 -5.97
N THR A 141 10.10 8.74 -6.61
CA THR A 141 11.30 9.46 -6.13
C THR A 141 11.11 10.97 -6.06
N GLU A 142 10.13 11.51 -6.79
CA GLU A 142 9.74 12.92 -6.76
C GLU A 142 8.98 13.33 -5.50
N ASP A 143 8.50 12.38 -4.69
CA ASP A 143 7.83 12.72 -3.43
C ASP A 143 8.80 13.40 -2.45
N HIS A 144 8.29 14.07 -1.43
CA HIS A 144 9.05 14.81 -0.42
C HIS A 144 8.68 14.37 1.01
N ASP A 145 7.78 13.40 1.17
CA ASP A 145 7.43 12.83 2.47
C ASP A 145 8.55 11.94 3.01
N PHE A 146 9.59 12.58 3.54
CA PHE A 146 10.74 11.89 4.12
C PHE A 146 10.35 11.10 5.37
N GLU A 147 9.38 11.56 6.15
CA GLU A 147 8.99 10.88 7.40
C GLU A 147 8.37 9.50 7.12
N GLU A 148 7.61 9.38 6.02
CA GLU A 148 7.07 8.09 5.58
C GLU A 148 8.17 7.14 5.07
N ILE A 149 9.13 7.64 4.28
CA ILE A 149 10.08 6.78 3.54
C ILE A 149 11.38 6.47 4.30
N SER A 150 11.76 7.27 5.29
CA SER A 150 13.03 7.16 6.02
C SER A 150 13.06 6.05 7.07
N SER A 151 11.95 5.30 7.21
CA SER A 151 11.80 4.30 8.26
C SER A 151 11.19 3.02 7.73
N THR A 152 11.48 1.92 8.41
CA THR A 152 10.90 0.61 8.09
C THR A 152 10.74 -0.22 9.35
N VAL A 153 9.86 -1.23 9.34
CA VAL A 153 9.64 -2.11 10.49
C VAL A 153 9.98 -3.54 10.08
N VAL A 154 10.81 -4.19 10.89
CA VAL A 154 11.17 -5.59 10.71
C VAL A 154 10.69 -6.44 11.88
N LEU A 155 10.44 -7.72 11.61
CA LEU A 155 10.15 -8.70 12.64
C LEU A 155 11.47 -9.31 13.15
N GLY A 156 11.89 -8.91 14.35
CA GLY A 156 13.16 -9.29 14.92
C GLY A 156 13.26 -10.78 15.28
N LYS A 157 14.46 -11.21 15.69
CA LYS A 157 14.76 -12.60 16.11
C LYS A 157 13.97 -13.07 17.34
N ASP A 158 13.49 -12.15 18.15
CA ASP A 158 12.61 -12.38 19.30
C ASP A 158 11.11 -12.38 18.94
N HIS A 159 10.77 -12.18 17.66
CA HIS A 159 9.42 -11.94 17.14
C HIS A 159 8.78 -10.65 17.66
N GLU A 160 9.58 -9.70 18.10
CA GLU A 160 9.14 -8.34 18.40
C GLU A 160 9.37 -7.43 17.19
N LEU A 161 8.58 -6.36 17.12
CA LEU A 161 8.71 -5.36 16.06
C LEU A 161 9.91 -4.44 16.36
N ARG A 162 10.76 -4.24 15.36
CA ARG A 162 11.88 -3.29 15.42
C ARG A 162 11.69 -2.25 14.32
N LYS A 163 11.50 -0.99 14.72
CA LYS A 163 11.49 0.15 13.79
C LYS A 163 12.93 0.60 13.57
N LEU A 164 13.33 0.65 12.31
CA LEU A 164 14.61 1.18 11.84
C LEU A 164 14.36 2.54 11.22
N GLN A 165 15.31 3.46 11.41
CA GLN A 165 15.19 4.85 10.99
C GLN A 165 16.55 5.32 10.47
N THR A 166 16.56 6.05 9.35
CA THR A 166 17.80 6.69 8.88
C THR A 166 18.16 7.90 9.75
N SER A 167 19.42 8.33 9.71
CA SER A 167 19.85 9.52 10.45
C SER A 167 19.06 10.77 10.08
N GLU A 168 18.78 11.62 11.08
CA GLU A 168 18.20 12.96 10.89
C GLU A 168 19.09 13.87 10.03
N ASN A 169 20.39 13.58 9.92
CA ASN A 169 21.29 14.32 9.03
C ASN A 169 20.92 14.16 7.54
N LEU A 170 20.19 13.09 7.19
CA LEU A 170 19.68 12.86 5.83
C LEU A 170 18.34 13.56 5.57
N ARG A 171 17.75 14.20 6.59
CA ARG A 171 16.45 14.88 6.45
C ARG A 171 16.58 16.00 5.42
N PRO A 172 15.73 16.02 4.38
CA PRO A 172 15.83 17.01 3.32
C PRO A 172 15.25 18.35 3.77
N ASP A 173 15.88 19.45 3.35
CA ASP A 173 15.29 20.80 3.34
C ASP A 173 14.26 20.91 2.19
N ASP A 174 13.13 20.19 2.31
CA ASP A 174 12.07 20.10 1.28
C ASP A 174 12.50 19.53 -0.08
N LYS A 175 13.64 18.83 -0.17
CA LYS A 175 14.09 18.16 -1.39
C LYS A 175 13.30 16.88 -1.69
N PRO A 176 13.16 16.49 -2.98
CA PRO A 176 12.62 15.20 -3.34
C PRO A 176 13.40 14.05 -2.70
N VAL A 177 12.70 13.06 -2.18
CA VAL A 177 13.25 11.93 -1.43
C VAL A 177 14.31 11.20 -2.26
N GLY A 178 14.05 11.01 -3.55
CA GLY A 178 14.96 10.31 -4.44
C GLY A 178 16.30 11.03 -4.62
N SER A 179 16.34 12.35 -4.43
CA SER A 179 17.56 13.16 -4.62
C SER A 179 18.46 13.27 -3.38
N ILE A 180 18.01 12.73 -2.24
CA ILE A 180 18.77 12.77 -0.98
C ILE A 180 20.01 11.89 -1.13
N ILE A 181 21.20 12.46 -0.93
CA ILE A 181 22.45 11.72 -0.98
C ILE A 181 22.70 11.04 0.35
N LEU A 182 22.93 9.72 0.32
CA LEU A 182 23.27 8.92 1.48
C LEU A 182 24.70 9.25 1.94
N ASP A 183 24.85 9.53 3.23
CA ASP A 183 26.14 9.69 3.90
C ASP A 183 26.53 8.39 4.64
N ARG A 184 27.66 8.42 5.36
CA ARG A 184 28.15 7.26 6.13
C ARG A 184 27.19 6.75 7.20
N SER A 185 26.22 7.56 7.64
CA SER A 185 25.28 7.15 8.66
C SER A 185 24.39 5.99 8.22
N ILE A 186 24.22 5.77 6.91
CA ILE A 186 23.45 4.63 6.40
C ILE A 186 24.01 3.27 6.86
N SER A 187 25.33 3.18 7.05
CA SER A 187 25.98 1.97 7.57
C SER A 187 25.53 1.63 8.99
N VAL A 188 25.17 2.64 9.80
CA VAL A 188 24.62 2.43 11.15
C VAL A 188 23.24 1.78 11.05
N THR A 189 22.35 2.33 10.22
CA THR A 189 21.02 1.75 9.98
C THR A 189 21.08 0.32 9.43
N ILE A 190 22.07 0.03 8.57
CA ILE A 190 22.33 -1.34 8.08
C ILE A 190 22.77 -2.26 9.23
N ASN A 191 23.69 -1.83 10.10
CA ASN A 191 24.09 -2.64 11.26
C ASN A 191 22.89 -2.90 12.19
N GLU A 192 22.08 -1.89 12.48
CA GLU A 192 20.86 -2.03 13.28
C GLU A 192 19.85 -3.03 12.67
N LEU A 193 19.72 -3.05 11.33
CA LEU A 193 18.92 -4.05 10.62
C LEU A 193 19.41 -5.47 10.95
N PHE A 194 20.71 -5.73 10.79
CA PHE A 194 21.25 -7.08 10.99
C PHE A 194 21.40 -7.48 12.48
N ASP A 195 21.46 -6.51 13.39
CA ASP A 195 21.39 -6.78 14.83
C ASP A 195 19.97 -7.22 15.26
N ALA A 196 18.94 -6.67 14.59
CA ALA A 196 17.53 -6.97 14.84
C ALA A 196 17.09 -8.32 14.24
N LEU A 197 17.53 -8.63 13.02
CA LEU A 197 17.19 -9.87 12.31
C LEU A 197 17.82 -11.11 12.99
N PRO A 198 17.25 -12.32 12.78
CA PRO A 198 17.91 -13.55 13.16
C PRO A 198 19.17 -13.77 12.32
N GLU A 199 20.13 -14.56 12.83
CA GLU A 199 21.28 -14.99 12.04
C GLU A 199 20.93 -16.33 11.37
N THR A 200 20.93 -16.34 10.05
CA THR A 200 20.54 -17.48 9.21
C THR A 200 21.60 -17.73 8.12
N GLU A 201 21.41 -18.80 7.34
CA GLU A 201 22.24 -19.06 6.15
C GLU A 201 22.09 -17.99 5.06
N PHE A 202 21.02 -17.18 5.07
CA PHE A 202 20.76 -16.14 4.09
C PHE A 202 21.25 -14.75 4.53
N SER A 203 21.47 -14.52 5.83
CA SER A 203 21.84 -13.21 6.38
C SER A 203 23.08 -12.61 5.72
N GLY A 204 24.11 -13.42 5.48
CA GLY A 204 25.35 -12.95 4.84
C GLY A 204 25.14 -12.45 3.40
N GLN A 205 24.31 -13.13 2.62
CA GLN A 205 24.00 -12.71 1.24
C GLN A 205 23.07 -11.50 1.21
N LEU A 206 22.08 -11.45 2.10
CA LEU A 206 21.19 -10.30 2.24
C LEU A 206 21.99 -9.05 2.62
N ARG A 207 22.92 -9.16 3.58
CA ARG A 207 23.78 -8.06 4.02
C ARG A 207 24.60 -7.47 2.88
N LYS A 208 25.29 -8.31 2.11
CA LYS A 208 26.02 -7.87 0.91
C LYS A 208 25.10 -7.15 -0.08
N THR A 209 23.89 -7.66 -0.27
CA THR A 209 22.90 -7.09 -1.20
C THR A 209 22.45 -5.70 -0.75
N VAL A 210 22.18 -5.52 0.54
CA VAL A 210 21.79 -4.24 1.14
C VAL A 210 22.96 -3.25 1.12
N GLU A 211 24.15 -3.65 1.59
CA GLU A 211 25.34 -2.78 1.64
C GLU A 211 25.75 -2.28 0.25
N ALA A 212 25.64 -3.11 -0.77
CA ALA A 212 25.96 -2.71 -2.13
C ALA A 212 24.82 -1.94 -2.84
N ALA A 213 23.67 -1.73 -2.19
CA ALA A 213 22.58 -0.89 -2.69
C ALA A 213 22.51 0.43 -1.91
N TYR A 214 22.68 0.39 -0.59
CA TYR A 214 22.63 1.54 0.31
C TYR A 214 24.04 1.96 0.72
N ALA A 215 24.75 2.64 -0.19
CA ALA A 215 26.14 3.06 -0.02
C ALA A 215 26.30 4.59 0.01
N GLU A 216 27.37 5.07 0.66
CA GLU A 216 27.74 6.49 0.69
C GLU A 216 27.87 7.05 -0.74
N GLY A 217 27.27 8.21 -0.99
CA GLY A 217 27.32 8.90 -2.27
C GLY A 217 26.21 8.51 -3.26
N TYR A 218 25.45 7.45 -3.01
CA TYR A 218 24.25 7.14 -3.79
C TYR A 218 23.09 8.02 -3.35
N SER A 219 22.18 8.31 -4.28
CA SER A 219 20.91 8.92 -3.91
C SER A 219 19.99 7.88 -3.28
N PHE A 220 19.00 8.31 -2.48
CA PHE A 220 18.02 7.42 -1.88
C PHE A 220 17.19 6.71 -2.97
N GLY A 221 16.92 7.40 -4.09
CA GLY A 221 16.25 6.83 -5.26
C GLY A 221 17.08 5.72 -5.89
N ASP A 222 18.38 5.94 -6.06
CA ASP A 222 19.31 4.92 -6.58
C ASP A 222 19.36 3.72 -5.65
N ALA A 223 19.50 3.94 -4.34
CA ALA A 223 19.58 2.85 -3.37
C ALA A 223 18.30 1.99 -3.37
N PHE A 224 17.13 2.63 -3.44
CA PHE A 224 15.86 1.92 -3.60
C PHE A 224 15.81 1.14 -4.93
N GLY A 225 16.14 1.78 -6.05
CA GLY A 225 16.11 1.17 -7.37
C GLY A 225 17.05 -0.03 -7.50
N ILE A 226 18.29 0.10 -7.02
CA ILE A 226 19.29 -0.97 -6.99
C ILE A 226 18.81 -2.14 -6.13
N PHE A 227 18.28 -1.87 -4.93
CA PHE A 227 17.83 -2.94 -4.05
C PHE A 227 16.62 -3.67 -4.63
N LEU A 228 15.64 -2.94 -5.18
CA LEU A 228 14.46 -3.51 -5.83
C LEU A 228 14.85 -4.35 -7.05
N ALA A 229 15.75 -3.85 -7.90
CA ALA A 229 16.26 -4.56 -9.08
C ALA A 229 16.96 -5.87 -8.70
N ARG A 230 17.68 -5.92 -7.57
CA ARG A 230 18.32 -7.15 -7.09
C ARG A 230 17.33 -8.14 -6.49
N VAL A 231 16.31 -7.67 -5.76
CA VAL A 231 15.29 -8.54 -5.16
C VAL A 231 14.37 -9.14 -6.23
N LEU A 232 14.09 -8.40 -7.31
CA LEU A 232 13.11 -8.80 -8.35
C LEU A 232 13.75 -9.06 -9.72
N GLY A 233 15.08 -9.18 -9.80
CA GLY A 233 15.82 -9.23 -11.07
C GLY A 233 15.40 -10.37 -12.00
N ASP A 234 15.01 -11.50 -11.43
CA ASP A 234 14.56 -12.67 -12.19
C ASP A 234 13.15 -12.53 -12.79
N TYR A 235 12.44 -11.45 -12.47
CA TYR A 235 11.07 -11.19 -12.90
C TYR A 235 10.96 -10.15 -14.03
N GLY A 236 12.09 -9.58 -14.45
CA GLY A 236 12.14 -8.64 -15.57
C GLY A 236 11.37 -7.33 -15.35
N LEU A 237 11.20 -6.91 -14.09
CA LEU A 237 10.53 -5.65 -13.75
C LEU A 237 11.30 -4.47 -14.34
N ILE A 238 10.62 -3.60 -15.08
CA ILE A 238 11.18 -2.32 -15.55
C ILE A 238 10.93 -1.28 -14.46
N ILE A 239 11.98 -0.67 -13.93
CA ILE A 239 11.85 0.42 -12.95
C ILE A 239 11.89 1.76 -13.71
N LEU A 240 10.94 2.64 -13.40
CA LEU A 240 10.86 4.00 -13.93
C LEU A 240 11.09 4.99 -12.79
N ASP A 241 12.05 5.89 -12.98
CA ASP A 241 12.34 7.01 -12.08
C ASP A 241 11.87 8.34 -12.70
N PRO A 242 10.83 8.98 -12.15
CA PRO A 242 10.27 10.22 -12.70
C PRO A 242 11.17 11.46 -12.51
N LEU A 243 12.25 11.38 -11.72
CA LEU A 243 13.25 12.44 -11.67
C LEU A 243 14.14 12.47 -12.92
N ASN A 244 14.12 11.42 -13.76
CA ASN A 244 14.95 11.37 -14.97
C ASN A 244 14.60 12.51 -15.96
N GLU A 245 15.61 13.29 -16.34
CA GLU A 245 15.43 14.47 -17.19
C GLU A 245 14.86 14.15 -18.58
N ARG A 246 15.21 12.99 -19.17
CA ARG A 246 14.67 12.60 -20.49
C ARG A 246 13.19 12.29 -20.40
N LEU A 247 12.76 11.59 -19.34
CA LEU A 247 11.34 11.35 -19.10
C LEU A 247 10.57 12.66 -18.89
N LYS A 248 11.14 13.62 -18.16
CA LYS A 248 10.53 14.94 -17.99
C LYS A 248 10.42 15.71 -19.31
N LYS A 249 11.44 15.66 -20.17
CA LYS A 249 11.40 16.24 -21.52
C LYS A 249 10.30 15.60 -22.38
N LEU A 250 10.13 14.28 -22.31
CA LEU A 250 9.04 13.60 -22.98
C LEU A 250 7.67 14.02 -22.44
N ALA A 251 7.54 14.27 -21.14
CA ALA A 251 6.30 14.71 -20.50
C ALA A 251 5.99 16.22 -20.69
N ALA A 252 6.91 17.02 -21.23
CA ALA A 252 6.74 18.47 -21.36
C ALA A 252 5.41 18.91 -22.04
N PRO A 253 4.93 18.26 -23.12
CA PRO A 253 3.67 18.66 -23.75
C PRO A 253 2.45 18.48 -22.84
N ILE A 254 2.36 17.35 -22.12
CA ILE A 254 1.25 17.12 -21.19
C ILE A 254 1.37 18.02 -19.95
N TYR A 255 2.59 18.44 -19.59
CA TYR A 255 2.78 19.42 -18.53
C TYR A 255 2.22 20.79 -18.92
N ALA A 256 2.58 21.29 -20.10
CA ALA A 256 2.08 22.57 -20.60
C ALA A 256 0.54 22.57 -20.69
N GLU A 257 -0.05 21.51 -21.26
CA GLU A 257 -1.50 21.37 -21.37
C GLU A 257 -2.19 21.34 -20.00
N ALA A 258 -1.64 20.61 -19.02
CA ALA A 258 -2.19 20.55 -17.67
C ALA A 258 -2.07 21.89 -16.91
N VAL A 259 -1.04 22.68 -17.17
CA VAL A 259 -0.92 24.04 -16.63
C VAL A 259 -2.01 24.94 -17.22
N GLU A 260 -2.19 24.92 -18.55
CA GLU A 260 -3.20 25.73 -19.25
C GLU A 260 -4.61 25.39 -18.78
N LYS A 261 -4.91 24.11 -18.58
CA LYS A 261 -6.23 23.61 -18.12
C LYS A 261 -6.35 23.50 -16.60
N SER A 262 -5.41 24.04 -15.83
CA SER A 262 -5.37 23.86 -14.37
C SER A 262 -6.65 24.30 -13.65
N SER A 263 -7.25 25.44 -14.05
CA SER A 263 -8.53 25.91 -13.47
C SER A 263 -9.69 24.94 -13.74
N GLU A 264 -9.76 24.36 -14.95
CA GLU A 264 -10.79 23.37 -15.31
C GLU A 264 -10.60 22.07 -14.53
N ILE A 265 -9.36 21.61 -14.40
CA ILE A 265 -8.99 20.43 -13.61
C ILE A 265 -9.42 20.59 -12.15
N VAL A 266 -9.10 21.73 -11.52
CA VAL A 266 -9.44 22.00 -10.12
C VAL A 266 -10.96 22.01 -9.92
N ALA A 267 -11.70 22.72 -10.78
CA ALA A 267 -13.15 22.80 -10.69
C ALA A 267 -13.81 21.41 -10.80
N ALA A 268 -13.40 20.60 -11.77
CA ALA A 268 -13.92 19.25 -11.97
C ALA A 268 -13.58 18.31 -10.82
N LEU A 269 -12.39 18.44 -10.21
CA LEU A 269 -11.98 17.66 -9.05
C LEU A 269 -12.81 18.00 -7.80
N ILE A 270 -13.09 19.28 -7.57
CA ILE A 270 -13.96 19.73 -6.46
C ILE A 270 -15.36 19.17 -6.65
N GLU A 271 -15.94 19.34 -7.85
CA GLU A 271 -17.26 18.80 -8.17
C GLU A 271 -17.32 17.28 -7.99
N ARG A 272 -16.31 16.56 -8.50
CA ARG A 272 -16.20 15.11 -8.35
C ARG A 272 -16.11 14.68 -6.89
N SER A 273 -15.41 15.44 -6.05
CA SER A 273 -15.30 15.16 -4.62
C SER A 273 -16.65 15.33 -3.93
N SER A 274 -17.38 16.41 -4.21
CA SER A 274 -18.75 16.59 -3.71
C SER A 274 -19.70 15.49 -4.22
N ASP A 275 -19.50 15.02 -5.44
CA ASP A 275 -20.27 13.93 -6.04
C ASP A 275 -20.06 12.59 -5.32
N LEU A 276 -18.83 12.30 -4.88
CA LEU A 276 -18.53 11.11 -4.08
C LEU A 276 -19.22 11.20 -2.72
N GLU A 277 -19.12 12.35 -2.05
CA GLU A 277 -19.71 12.56 -0.72
C GLU A 277 -21.24 12.46 -0.75
N ARG A 278 -21.89 13.00 -1.80
CA ARG A 278 -23.34 12.82 -2.04
C ARG A 278 -23.76 11.37 -2.21
N ASN A 279 -22.83 10.48 -2.59
CA ASN A 279 -23.06 9.04 -2.74
C ASN A 279 -22.51 8.23 -1.55
N ASP A 280 -22.28 8.87 -0.38
CA ASP A 280 -21.79 8.23 0.86
C ASP A 280 -20.39 7.59 0.70
N TYR A 281 -19.58 8.14 -0.21
CA TYR A 281 -18.17 7.81 -0.36
C TYR A 281 -17.29 8.97 0.12
N HIS A 282 -16.18 8.64 0.79
CA HIS A 282 -15.20 9.63 1.22
C HIS A 282 -14.32 10.08 0.04
N ALA A 283 -14.13 11.39 -0.12
CA ALA A 283 -13.11 11.95 -1.01
C ALA A 283 -11.71 11.74 -0.40
N GLN A 284 -10.90 10.89 -1.03
CA GLN A 284 -9.60 10.46 -0.51
C GLN A 284 -8.54 11.57 -0.53
N VAL A 285 -8.55 12.42 -1.57
CA VAL A 285 -7.63 13.54 -1.73
C VAL A 285 -8.40 14.84 -1.55
N LEU A 286 -7.96 15.67 -0.61
CA LEU A 286 -8.55 17.00 -0.41
C LEU A 286 -8.05 17.95 -1.50
N VAL A 287 -8.96 18.46 -2.32
CA VAL A 287 -8.70 19.46 -3.37
C VAL A 287 -9.47 20.72 -3.03
N ASN A 288 -8.75 21.83 -2.85
CA ASN A 288 -9.31 23.15 -2.56
C ASN A 288 -9.18 24.06 -3.78
N GLU A 289 -9.84 25.23 -3.77
CA GLU A 289 -9.76 26.21 -4.87
C GLU A 289 -8.35 26.76 -5.11
N ASP A 290 -7.49 26.74 -4.09
CA ASP A 290 -6.09 27.16 -4.18
C ASP A 290 -5.15 26.08 -4.73
N TYR A 291 -5.66 24.89 -5.04
CA TYR A 291 -4.88 23.77 -5.56
C TYR A 291 -4.26 24.08 -6.92
N PHE A 292 -3.02 23.61 -7.12
CA PHE A 292 -2.38 23.54 -8.41
C PHE A 292 -1.91 22.10 -8.69
N PRO A 293 -2.10 21.55 -9.90
CA PRO A 293 -1.75 20.16 -10.21
C PRO A 293 -0.26 19.77 -10.15
N PHE A 294 0.65 20.74 -9.91
CA PHE A 294 2.10 20.52 -9.88
C PHE A 294 2.76 21.07 -8.62
N PHE A 295 3.91 20.47 -8.32
CA PHE A 295 4.95 21.06 -7.48
C PHE A 295 6.06 21.61 -8.36
N TRP A 296 6.78 22.59 -7.83
CA TRP A 296 7.89 23.29 -8.48
C TRP A 296 9.22 22.92 -7.85
N HIS A 297 10.21 22.57 -8.68
CA HIS A 297 11.60 22.37 -8.25
C HIS A 297 12.38 23.67 -8.42
N SER A 298 12.82 24.21 -7.29
CA SER A 298 13.63 25.43 -7.21
C SER A 298 15.12 25.15 -7.46
N ASP A 299 15.90 26.20 -7.73
CA ASP A 299 17.33 26.09 -8.05
C ASP A 299 18.18 25.57 -6.88
N ASP A 300 17.67 25.67 -5.64
CA ASP A 300 18.25 25.09 -4.43
C ASP A 300 17.98 23.57 -4.29
N GLY A 301 17.25 22.98 -5.24
CA GLY A 301 16.84 21.57 -5.24
C GLY A 301 15.59 21.26 -4.42
N SER A 302 14.97 22.26 -3.78
CA SER A 302 13.73 22.07 -3.03
C SER A 302 12.52 21.87 -3.95
N ARG A 303 11.55 21.09 -3.49
CA ARG A 303 10.27 20.83 -4.16
C ARG A 303 9.15 21.50 -3.38
N LYS A 304 8.58 22.56 -3.96
CA LYS A 304 7.60 23.42 -3.28
C LYS A 304 6.23 23.35 -3.95
N PRO A 305 5.13 23.35 -3.18
CA PRO A 305 3.79 23.44 -3.75
C PRO A 305 3.56 24.84 -4.33
N LEU A 306 2.97 24.89 -5.52
CA LEU A 306 2.39 26.10 -6.09
C LEU A 306 0.93 26.21 -5.64
N LYS A 307 0.49 27.42 -5.31
CA LYS A 307 -0.89 27.70 -4.94
C LYS A 307 -1.49 28.80 -5.81
N LYS A 308 -2.75 28.63 -6.19
CA LYS A 308 -3.53 29.69 -6.85
C LYS A 308 -3.83 30.79 -5.83
N ILE A 309 -3.52 32.03 -6.17
CA ILE A 309 -3.79 33.21 -5.31
C ILE A 309 -4.84 34.14 -5.92
N ALA A 310 -5.00 34.11 -7.25
CA ALA A 310 -6.03 34.78 -8.01
C ALA A 310 -6.20 34.03 -9.34
N ASP A 311 -7.19 34.40 -10.16
CA ASP A 311 -7.37 33.74 -11.43
C ASP A 311 -6.17 33.92 -12.36
N GLY A 312 -5.68 32.81 -12.91
CA GLY A 312 -4.47 32.74 -13.71
C GLY A 312 -3.15 33.13 -12.99
N LEU A 313 -3.16 33.28 -11.66
CA LEU A 313 -2.01 33.75 -10.88
C LEU A 313 -1.67 32.79 -9.73
N PHE A 314 -0.41 32.34 -9.72
CA PHE A 314 0.11 31.33 -8.80
C PHE A 314 1.31 31.85 -8.02
N ARG A 315 1.52 31.29 -6.83
CA ARG A 315 2.65 31.64 -5.96
C ARG A 315 3.24 30.38 -5.33
N LEU A 316 4.55 30.36 -5.22
CA LEU A 316 5.25 29.35 -4.42
C LEU A 316 4.92 29.55 -2.93
N LYS A 317 4.61 28.46 -2.24
CA LYS A 317 4.36 28.53 -0.80
C LYS A 317 5.55 29.18 -0.08
N ASN A 318 5.25 30.17 0.77
CA ASN A 318 6.22 30.94 1.56
C ASN A 318 7.20 31.84 0.75
N GLU A 319 6.94 32.09 -0.54
CA GLU A 319 7.77 32.98 -1.35
C GLU A 319 6.98 34.13 -1.96
N LYS A 320 7.69 35.18 -2.41
CA LYS A 320 7.08 36.34 -3.09
C LYS A 320 6.93 36.14 -4.60
N THR A 321 7.62 35.16 -5.17
CA THR A 321 7.64 34.86 -6.60
C THR A 321 6.25 34.45 -7.08
N GLN A 322 5.77 35.10 -8.13
CA GLN A 322 4.47 34.84 -8.72
C GLN A 322 4.62 34.48 -10.20
N PHE A 323 3.75 33.60 -10.65
CA PHE A 323 3.72 33.16 -12.03
C PHE A 323 2.30 33.29 -12.57
N THR A 324 2.20 33.75 -13.80
CA THR A 324 0.98 33.65 -14.60
C THR A 324 0.86 32.24 -15.21
N THR A 325 -0.35 31.83 -15.60
CA THR A 325 -0.56 30.58 -16.35
C THR A 325 0.35 30.51 -17.58
N ALA A 326 0.47 31.60 -18.34
CA ALA A 326 1.31 31.64 -19.54
C ALA A 326 2.81 31.43 -19.23
N GLN A 327 3.30 32.01 -18.13
CA GLN A 327 4.68 31.80 -17.69
C GLN A 327 4.92 30.35 -17.25
N LEU A 328 3.99 29.75 -16.51
CA LEU A 328 4.10 28.35 -16.11
C LEU A 328 4.01 27.39 -17.30
N ALA A 329 3.15 27.66 -18.28
CA ALA A 329 3.02 26.82 -19.47
C ALA A 329 4.28 26.90 -20.36
N ALA A 330 4.84 28.10 -20.51
CA ALA A 330 6.14 28.30 -21.17
C ALA A 330 7.25 27.53 -20.43
N ALA A 331 7.33 27.66 -19.10
CA ALA A 331 8.31 26.95 -18.28
C ALA A 331 8.12 25.42 -18.34
N ALA A 332 6.88 24.93 -18.36
CA ALA A 332 6.60 23.49 -18.50
C ALA A 332 7.10 22.93 -19.85
N SER A 333 7.12 23.77 -20.89
CA SER A 333 7.62 23.41 -22.21
C SER A 333 9.14 23.49 -22.30
N SER A 334 9.76 24.56 -21.79
CA SER A 334 11.20 24.82 -21.93
C SER A 334 12.06 24.22 -20.82
N GLU A 335 11.51 24.08 -19.62
CA GLU A 335 12.19 23.65 -18.40
C GLU A 335 11.35 22.61 -17.61
N PRO A 336 10.92 21.51 -18.24
CA PRO A 336 10.04 20.51 -17.61
C PRO A 336 10.63 19.87 -16.35
N GLN A 337 11.95 19.90 -16.18
CA GLN A 337 12.64 19.45 -14.96
C GLN A 337 12.16 20.17 -13.69
N ARG A 338 11.63 21.39 -13.83
CA ARG A 338 11.08 22.17 -12.74
C ARG A 338 9.72 21.69 -12.26
N PHE A 339 9.07 20.76 -12.95
CA PHE A 339 7.71 20.33 -12.62
C PHE A 339 7.70 18.89 -12.14
N SER A 340 6.97 18.63 -11.07
CA SER A 340 6.57 17.28 -10.67
C SER A 340 5.05 17.22 -10.45
N PRO A 341 4.35 16.27 -11.05
CA PRO A 341 2.90 16.19 -10.93
C PRO A 341 2.49 15.82 -9.51
N GLY A 342 1.40 16.43 -9.03
CA GLY A 342 0.74 16.02 -7.79
C GLY A 342 -0.03 14.72 -7.96
N VAL A 343 -0.56 14.17 -6.86
CA VAL A 343 -1.28 12.88 -6.83
C VAL A 343 -2.42 12.78 -7.85
N MET A 344 -3.11 13.89 -8.13
CA MET A 344 -4.22 13.93 -9.09
C MET A 344 -3.80 14.11 -10.55
N LEU A 345 -2.53 14.39 -10.84
CA LEU A 345 -2.03 14.52 -12.20
C LEU A 345 -1.06 13.40 -12.58
N ARG A 346 -0.34 12.85 -11.59
CA ARG A 346 0.66 11.79 -11.77
C ARG A 346 0.14 10.57 -12.57
N PRO A 347 -1.07 10.03 -12.34
CA PRO A 347 -1.58 8.93 -13.15
C PRO A 347 -1.71 9.29 -14.64
N VAL A 348 -2.15 10.51 -14.97
CA VAL A 348 -2.29 10.96 -16.36
C VAL A 348 -0.93 11.12 -17.03
N VAL A 349 0.07 11.65 -16.31
CA VAL A 349 1.45 11.79 -16.81
C VAL A 349 2.08 10.42 -17.04
N GLN A 350 1.87 9.47 -16.12
CA GLN A 350 2.30 8.09 -16.29
C GLN A 350 1.74 7.50 -17.59
N ASP A 351 0.45 7.67 -17.85
CA ASP A 351 -0.23 7.10 -19.03
C ASP A 351 -0.03 7.94 -20.30
N TYR A 352 0.53 9.14 -20.16
CA TYR A 352 1.11 9.87 -21.28
C TYR A 352 2.45 9.25 -21.67
N LEU A 353 3.33 9.00 -20.69
CA LEU A 353 4.64 8.41 -20.93
C LEU A 353 4.56 6.95 -21.39
N LEU A 354 3.67 6.15 -20.80
CA LEU A 354 3.56 4.71 -21.03
C LEU A 354 2.27 4.33 -21.77
N PRO A 355 2.28 3.30 -22.64
CA PRO A 355 1.07 2.71 -23.20
C PRO A 355 0.37 1.82 -22.15
N THR A 356 -0.12 2.42 -21.07
CA THR A 356 -0.65 1.72 -19.90
C THR A 356 -1.97 1.02 -20.21
N LEU A 357 -2.02 -0.30 -20.02
CA LEU A 357 -3.26 -1.08 -20.17
C LEU A 357 -4.13 -1.03 -18.91
N CYS A 358 -3.49 -1.22 -17.76
CA CYS A 358 -4.10 -1.18 -16.43
C CYS A 358 -3.05 -0.83 -15.37
N TYR A 359 -3.52 -0.23 -14.28
CA TYR A 359 -2.71 0.11 -13.12
C TYR A 359 -3.05 -0.79 -11.94
N PHE A 360 -2.07 -1.34 -11.22
CA PHE A 360 -2.29 -2.08 -9.98
C PHE A 360 -2.02 -1.19 -8.76
N GLY A 361 -3.04 -0.97 -7.94
CA GLY A 361 -2.97 -0.14 -6.74
C GLY A 361 -3.51 -0.84 -5.48
N GLY A 362 -3.28 -0.25 -4.32
CA GLY A 362 -3.93 -0.62 -3.07
C GLY A 362 -5.28 0.10 -2.87
N GLY A 363 -5.95 -0.17 -1.74
CA GLY A 363 -7.27 0.41 -1.46
C GLY A 363 -7.32 1.95 -1.45
N ALA A 364 -6.27 2.62 -0.97
CA ALA A 364 -6.21 4.09 -1.01
C ALA A 364 -6.06 4.64 -2.45
N GLU A 365 -5.33 3.93 -3.32
CA GLU A 365 -5.21 4.31 -4.73
C GLU A 365 -6.51 4.10 -5.48
N ILE A 366 -7.18 2.98 -5.24
CA ILE A 366 -8.54 2.76 -5.76
C ILE A 366 -9.44 3.92 -5.36
N ALA A 367 -9.41 4.35 -4.09
CA ALA A 367 -10.24 5.46 -3.63
C ALA A 367 -9.95 6.78 -4.36
N TYR A 368 -8.69 7.21 -4.51
CA TYR A 368 -8.43 8.48 -5.21
C TYR A 368 -8.58 8.37 -6.74
N PHE A 369 -8.47 7.19 -7.34
CA PHE A 369 -8.75 7.00 -8.77
C PHE A 369 -10.21 7.33 -9.14
N ALA A 370 -11.15 7.22 -8.20
CA ALA A 370 -12.53 7.68 -8.38
C ALA A 370 -12.63 9.20 -8.62
N GLN A 371 -11.74 9.96 -7.99
CA GLN A 371 -11.62 11.41 -8.19
C GLN A 371 -10.87 11.73 -9.48
N ASN A 372 -9.90 10.91 -9.86
CA ASN A 372 -8.91 11.22 -10.89
C ASN A 372 -9.43 11.14 -12.34
N SER A 373 -10.52 10.38 -12.61
CA SER A 373 -11.00 10.15 -13.98
C SER A 373 -11.40 11.42 -14.75
N VAL A 374 -11.81 12.49 -14.06
CA VAL A 374 -12.11 13.78 -14.72
C VAL A 374 -10.87 14.47 -15.30
N VAL A 375 -9.70 14.24 -14.69
CA VAL A 375 -8.43 14.84 -15.15
C VAL A 375 -8.01 14.25 -16.49
N TYR A 376 -8.19 12.93 -16.67
CA TYR A 376 -7.99 12.26 -17.95
C TYR A 376 -8.89 12.84 -19.05
N GLN A 377 -10.17 13.05 -18.75
CA GLN A 377 -11.15 13.57 -19.71
C GLN A 377 -10.77 14.98 -20.19
N ILE A 378 -10.40 15.86 -19.27
CA ILE A 378 -9.97 17.24 -19.56
C ILE A 378 -8.71 17.26 -20.42
N LEU A 379 -7.77 16.35 -20.16
CA LEU A 379 -6.51 16.22 -20.89
C LEU A 379 -6.61 15.30 -22.13
N GLY A 380 -7.82 14.91 -22.53
CA GLY A 380 -8.03 14.11 -23.73
C GLY A 380 -7.30 12.75 -23.72
N ARG A 381 -7.17 12.13 -22.55
CA ARG A 381 -6.52 10.82 -22.36
C ARG A 381 -7.57 9.74 -22.05
N PRO A 382 -7.43 8.51 -22.58
CA PRO A 382 -8.23 7.39 -22.13
C PRO A 382 -8.03 7.13 -20.63
N VAL A 383 -9.12 6.94 -19.89
CA VAL A 383 -9.03 6.61 -18.46
C VAL A 383 -8.48 5.19 -18.32
N THR A 384 -7.45 5.00 -17.50
CA THR A 384 -6.90 3.67 -17.23
C THR A 384 -7.65 2.97 -16.09
N PRO A 385 -8.05 1.69 -16.25
CA PRO A 385 -8.60 0.90 -15.18
C PRO A 385 -7.53 0.66 -14.13
N ILE A 386 -7.93 0.88 -12.89
CA ILE A 386 -7.19 0.40 -11.73
C ILE A 386 -7.64 -1.03 -11.41
N LEU A 387 -6.72 -1.88 -10.99
CA LEU A 387 -6.98 -3.19 -10.42
C LEU A 387 -6.35 -3.22 -9.03
N HIS A 388 -6.89 -4.03 -8.14
CA HIS A 388 -6.28 -4.21 -6.84
C HIS A 388 -5.08 -5.15 -6.97
N ARG A 389 -3.94 -4.73 -6.41
CA ARG A 389 -2.79 -5.63 -6.22
C ARG A 389 -3.11 -6.77 -5.27
N GLN A 390 -2.44 -7.91 -5.42
CA GLN A 390 -2.63 -9.00 -4.48
C GLN A 390 -2.29 -8.52 -3.07
N SER A 391 -3.14 -8.88 -2.12
CA SER A 391 -2.93 -8.60 -0.70
C SER A 391 -2.68 -9.91 0.02
N ILE A 392 -1.61 -9.98 0.81
CA ILE A 392 -1.07 -11.23 1.31
C ILE A 392 -0.66 -11.08 2.79
N THR A 393 -0.98 -12.07 3.61
CA THR A 393 -0.33 -12.32 4.90
C THR A 393 0.32 -13.70 4.90
N ILE A 394 1.58 -13.74 5.33
CA ILE A 394 2.39 -14.95 5.44
C ILE A 394 2.27 -15.50 6.87
N VAL A 395 1.88 -16.76 7.00
CA VAL A 395 1.75 -17.48 8.26
C VAL A 395 2.84 -18.54 8.34
N GLU A 396 3.87 -18.28 9.15
CA GLU A 396 4.97 -19.23 9.36
C GLU A 396 4.50 -20.43 10.24
N ALA A 397 5.25 -21.53 10.17
CA ALA A 397 4.95 -22.76 10.91
C ALA A 397 4.74 -22.54 12.43
N ARG A 398 5.43 -21.56 13.03
CA ARG A 398 5.26 -21.22 14.45
C ARG A 398 3.85 -20.74 14.75
N GLN A 399 3.34 -19.78 13.98
CA GLN A 399 2.01 -19.20 14.14
C GLN A 399 0.94 -20.25 13.84
N THR A 400 1.16 -21.10 12.83
CA THR A 400 0.27 -22.24 12.53
C THR A 400 0.10 -23.16 13.75
N ARG A 401 1.20 -23.52 14.44
CA ARG A 401 1.14 -24.34 15.66
C ARG A 401 0.42 -23.63 16.81
N ILE A 402 0.64 -22.33 16.98
CA ILE A 402 -0.04 -21.52 18.00
C ILE A 402 -1.54 -21.47 17.73
N PHE A 403 -1.93 -21.21 16.49
CA PHE A 403 -3.33 -21.17 16.08
C PHE A 403 -4.02 -22.51 16.26
N ALA A 404 -3.38 -23.62 15.87
CA ALA A 404 -3.92 -24.96 16.11
C ALA A 404 -4.08 -25.25 17.62
N LYS A 405 -3.08 -24.91 18.45
CA LYS A 405 -3.11 -25.15 19.90
C LYS A 405 -4.28 -24.45 20.59
N TYR A 406 -4.59 -23.21 20.20
CA TYR A 406 -5.63 -22.39 20.83
C TYR A 406 -6.93 -22.33 20.02
N GLY A 407 -7.03 -23.13 18.95
CA GLY A 407 -8.18 -23.15 18.03
C GLY A 407 -8.50 -21.76 17.47
N LEU A 408 -7.48 -21.03 17.01
CA LEU A 408 -7.59 -19.68 16.46
C LEU A 408 -7.44 -19.68 14.94
N THR A 409 -7.98 -18.63 14.33
CA THR A 409 -7.85 -18.29 12.92
C THR A 409 -7.28 -16.89 12.77
N PHE A 410 -6.83 -16.52 11.56
CA PHE A 410 -6.30 -15.17 11.33
C PHE A 410 -7.32 -14.06 11.65
N THR A 411 -8.59 -14.27 11.28
CA THR A 411 -9.69 -13.32 11.53
C THR A 411 -9.95 -13.09 13.02
N ASP A 412 -9.60 -14.05 13.89
CA ASP A 412 -9.73 -13.89 15.34
C ASP A 412 -8.80 -12.82 15.92
N LEU A 413 -7.78 -12.37 15.17
CA LEU A 413 -6.88 -11.30 15.60
C LEU A 413 -7.50 -9.90 15.46
N PHE A 414 -8.44 -9.70 14.53
CA PHE A 414 -8.99 -8.37 14.22
C PHE A 414 -9.61 -7.62 15.40
N PRO A 415 -10.35 -8.26 16.33
CA PRO A 415 -10.88 -7.57 17.51
C PRO A 415 -9.80 -7.08 18.48
N GLY A 416 -8.55 -7.51 18.32
CA GLY A 416 -7.42 -7.14 19.16
C GLY A 416 -7.17 -8.08 20.33
N PHE A 417 -5.98 -7.98 20.91
CA PHE A 417 -5.46 -8.87 21.96
C PHE A 417 -6.42 -9.02 23.15
N GLU A 418 -6.92 -7.91 23.70
CA GLU A 418 -7.82 -7.90 24.86
C GLU A 418 -9.14 -8.64 24.61
N LYS A 419 -9.66 -8.58 23.39
CA LYS A 419 -10.91 -9.27 23.01
C LYS A 419 -10.72 -10.75 22.74
N LEU A 420 -9.48 -11.19 22.52
CA LEU A 420 -9.13 -12.58 22.31
C LEU A 420 -8.93 -13.35 23.62
N LEU A 421 -8.58 -12.66 24.71
CA LEU A 421 -8.29 -13.28 26.01
C LEU A 421 -9.39 -14.20 26.54
N PRO A 422 -10.69 -13.86 26.48
CA PRO A 422 -11.75 -14.75 26.95
C PRO A 422 -11.69 -16.12 26.29
N ARG A 423 -11.51 -16.16 24.96
CA ARG A 423 -11.44 -17.41 24.19
C ARG A 423 -10.21 -18.23 24.57
N ILE A 424 -9.07 -17.59 24.79
CA ILE A 424 -7.83 -18.29 25.17
C ILE A 424 -7.94 -18.83 26.59
N VAL A 425 -8.36 -17.98 27.53
CA VAL A 425 -8.41 -18.33 28.95
C VAL A 425 -9.44 -19.43 29.20
N GLU A 426 -10.66 -19.24 28.73
CA GLU A 426 -11.78 -20.15 29.03
C GLU A 426 -11.78 -21.42 28.20
N LYS A 427 -10.95 -21.54 27.15
CA LYS A 427 -10.82 -22.79 26.39
C LYS A 427 -9.53 -23.54 26.68
N ALA A 428 -8.44 -22.85 27.02
CA ALA A 428 -7.12 -23.47 27.05
C ALA A 428 -6.37 -23.32 28.38
N ILE A 429 -6.69 -22.33 29.22
CA ILE A 429 -5.95 -22.09 30.47
C ILE A 429 -6.76 -22.54 31.69
N ASP A 430 -7.98 -22.03 31.84
CA ASP A 430 -8.85 -22.28 32.99
C ASP A 430 -10.33 -22.35 32.55
N PRO A 431 -10.73 -23.46 31.88
CA PRO A 431 -12.11 -23.63 31.43
C PRO A 431 -13.12 -23.72 32.57
N GLN A 432 -12.72 -24.35 33.68
CA GLN A 432 -13.58 -24.59 34.84
C GLN A 432 -14.07 -23.28 35.45
N THR A 433 -13.17 -22.30 35.65
CA THR A 433 -13.58 -21.00 36.18
C THR A 433 -14.42 -20.22 35.17
N GLY A 434 -14.16 -20.39 33.87
CA GLY A 434 -15.00 -19.84 32.81
C GLY A 434 -16.45 -20.35 32.86
N GLU A 435 -16.65 -21.65 33.06
CA GLU A 435 -17.97 -22.28 33.22
C GLU A 435 -18.70 -21.75 34.46
N ILE A 436 -17.99 -21.54 35.57
CA ILE A 436 -18.57 -20.94 36.79
C ILE A 436 -19.11 -19.53 36.51
N PHE A 437 -18.41 -18.70 35.75
CA PHE A 437 -18.91 -17.37 35.36
C PHE A 437 -20.20 -17.48 34.55
N VAL A 438 -20.26 -18.40 33.57
CA VAL A 438 -21.46 -18.63 32.76
C VAL A 438 -22.64 -19.06 33.63
N GLU A 439 -22.44 -20.04 34.52
CA GLU A 439 -23.50 -20.50 35.42
C GLU A 439 -24.03 -19.38 36.33
N ILE A 440 -23.15 -18.53 36.86
CA ILE A 440 -23.54 -17.41 37.73
C ILE A 440 -24.36 -16.37 36.95
N GLU A 441 -23.92 -16.01 35.73
CA GLU A 441 -24.63 -15.08 34.86
C GLU A 441 -26.04 -15.58 34.51
N GLU A 442 -26.17 -16.88 34.21
CA GLU A 442 -27.46 -17.53 33.92
C GLU A 442 -28.38 -17.58 35.14
N LYS A 443 -27.87 -18.01 36.31
CA LYS A 443 -28.64 -18.08 37.56
C LYS A 443 -29.15 -16.70 37.98
N ILE A 444 -28.29 -15.69 37.94
CA ILE A 444 -28.66 -14.30 38.27
C ILE A 444 -29.72 -13.77 37.30
N SER A 445 -29.54 -13.98 36.00
CA SER A 445 -30.49 -13.50 35.00
C SER A 445 -31.86 -14.17 35.16
N LYS A 446 -31.88 -15.48 35.46
CA LYS A 446 -33.12 -16.22 35.71
C LYS A 446 -33.88 -15.67 36.92
N GLU A 447 -33.22 -15.44 38.05
CA GLU A 447 -33.88 -14.94 39.25
C GLU A 447 -34.33 -13.48 39.11
N LEU A 448 -33.55 -12.64 38.42
CA LEU A 448 -33.95 -11.25 38.14
C LEU A 448 -35.14 -11.17 37.18
N ASN A 449 -35.19 -12.03 36.15
CA ASN A 449 -36.35 -12.10 35.24
C ASN A 449 -37.62 -12.55 35.98
N ARG A 450 -37.51 -13.47 36.94
CA ARG A 450 -38.65 -13.90 37.77
C ARG A 450 -39.18 -12.75 38.63
N LEU A 451 -38.28 -11.95 39.20
CA LEU A 451 -38.65 -10.76 39.95
C LEU A 451 -39.31 -9.71 39.05
N ASP A 452 -38.79 -9.52 37.84
CA ASP A 452 -39.33 -8.58 36.84
C ASP A 452 -40.77 -8.89 36.44
N GLN A 453 -41.09 -10.17 36.21
CA GLN A 453 -42.46 -10.62 35.93
C GLN A 453 -43.43 -10.31 37.08
N THR A 454 -42.95 -10.40 38.32
CA THR A 454 -43.76 -10.09 39.50
C THR A 454 -43.98 -8.58 39.65
N LEU A 455 -42.92 -7.78 39.51
CA LEU A 455 -42.98 -6.32 39.65
C LEU A 455 -43.76 -5.65 38.51
N SER A 456 -43.66 -6.16 37.29
CA SER A 456 -44.41 -5.65 36.13
C SER A 456 -45.93 -5.71 36.33
N SER A 457 -46.41 -6.68 37.12
CA SER A 457 -47.83 -6.79 37.47
C SER A 457 -48.29 -5.79 38.53
N ILE A 458 -47.34 -5.18 39.26
CA ILE A 458 -47.60 -4.23 40.36
C ILE A 458 -47.46 -2.79 39.86
N ASP A 459 -46.31 -2.45 39.28
CA ASP A 459 -45.99 -1.11 38.78
C ASP A 459 -44.92 -1.19 37.67
N PRO A 460 -45.22 -0.73 36.44
CA PRO A 460 -44.26 -0.69 35.34
C PRO A 460 -42.96 0.08 35.65
N THR A 461 -43.00 1.11 36.50
CA THR A 461 -41.82 1.91 36.86
C THR A 461 -40.83 1.13 37.74
N LEU A 462 -41.31 0.18 38.54
CA LEU A 462 -40.45 -0.72 39.33
C LEU A 462 -39.73 -1.73 38.44
N ALA A 463 -40.39 -2.24 37.40
CA ALA A 463 -39.79 -3.11 36.40
C ALA A 463 -38.66 -2.41 35.62
N GLU A 464 -38.86 -1.17 35.19
CA GLU A 464 -37.82 -0.38 34.51
C GLU A 464 -36.58 -0.14 35.40
N ASN A 465 -36.79 0.13 36.69
CA ASN A 465 -35.71 0.27 37.67
C ASN A 465 -34.95 -1.05 37.86
N LEU A 466 -35.66 -2.18 37.92
CA LEU A 466 -35.05 -3.50 38.02
C LEU A 466 -34.23 -3.84 36.78
N ALA A 467 -34.75 -3.60 35.58
CA ALA A 467 -34.02 -3.82 34.33
C ALA A 467 -32.69 -3.03 34.29
N THR A 468 -32.71 -1.79 34.79
CA THR A 468 -31.49 -0.97 34.93
C THR A 468 -30.49 -1.58 35.91
N ARG A 469 -30.96 -2.10 37.05
CA ARG A 469 -30.11 -2.76 38.06
C ARG A 469 -29.58 -4.10 37.56
N HIS A 470 -30.38 -4.87 36.83
CA HIS A 470 -29.98 -6.13 36.20
C HIS A 470 -28.80 -5.90 35.26
N LYS A 471 -28.89 -4.90 34.38
CA LYS A 471 -27.77 -4.50 33.51
C LYS A 471 -26.51 -4.13 34.31
N LYS A 472 -26.64 -3.40 35.41
CA LYS A 472 -25.49 -3.03 36.28
C LYS A 472 -24.87 -4.25 36.97
N ILE A 473 -25.67 -5.19 37.45
CA ILE A 473 -25.16 -6.43 38.09
C ILE A 473 -24.33 -7.23 37.08
N LEU A 474 -24.88 -7.48 35.89
CA LEU A 474 -24.16 -8.19 34.83
C LEU A 474 -22.91 -7.44 34.39
N TYR A 475 -22.97 -6.10 34.33
CA TYR A 475 -21.80 -5.27 34.04
C TYR A 475 -20.67 -5.46 35.07
N HIS A 476 -21.00 -5.53 36.36
CA HIS A 476 -20.00 -5.76 37.41
C HIS A 476 -19.38 -7.17 37.33
N ILE A 477 -20.20 -8.19 37.02
CA ILE A 477 -19.71 -9.56 36.81
C ILE A 477 -18.78 -9.62 35.59
N ALA A 478 -19.17 -8.99 34.48
CA ALA A 478 -18.32 -8.89 33.29
C ALA A 478 -16.99 -8.17 33.59
N GLY A 479 -17.00 -7.15 34.44
CA GLY A 479 -15.79 -6.47 34.92
C GLY A 479 -14.85 -7.39 35.70
N LEU A 480 -15.39 -8.24 36.58
CA LEU A 480 -14.62 -9.27 37.29
C LEU A 480 -14.07 -10.32 36.34
N ARG A 481 -14.90 -10.83 35.42
CA ARG A 481 -14.51 -11.81 34.40
C ARG A 481 -13.36 -11.31 33.52
N LYS A 482 -13.43 -10.04 33.09
CA LYS A 482 -12.33 -9.39 32.35
C LYS A 482 -11.04 -9.33 33.17
N LYS A 483 -11.12 -8.98 34.46
CA LYS A 483 -9.94 -8.97 35.36
C LYS A 483 -9.37 -10.38 35.54
N PHE A 484 -10.21 -11.39 35.66
CA PHE A 484 -9.81 -12.79 35.72
C PHE A 484 -9.02 -13.20 34.47
N HIS A 485 -9.52 -12.89 33.26
CA HIS A 485 -8.80 -13.20 32.03
C HIS A 485 -7.41 -12.57 31.99
N ARG A 486 -7.31 -11.30 32.38
CA ARG A 486 -6.02 -10.59 32.40
C ARG A 486 -5.03 -11.23 33.36
N VAL A 487 -5.46 -11.54 34.59
CA VAL A 487 -4.60 -12.18 35.59
C VAL A 487 -4.16 -13.58 35.14
N GLN A 488 -5.04 -14.36 34.51
CA GLN A 488 -4.68 -15.68 34.00
C GLN A 488 -3.63 -15.61 32.89
N ILE A 489 -3.73 -14.62 32.00
CA ILE A 489 -2.73 -14.40 30.94
C ILE A 489 -1.41 -13.89 31.50
N GLU A 490 -1.43 -12.96 32.46
CA GLU A 490 -0.22 -12.45 33.12
C GLU A 490 0.52 -13.55 33.89
N LYS A 491 -0.19 -14.50 34.50
CA LYS A 491 0.44 -15.67 35.15
C LYS A 491 1.02 -16.68 34.16
N ASN A 492 0.56 -16.67 32.92
CA ASN A 492 0.97 -17.59 31.86
C ASN A 492 1.84 -16.89 30.82
N ASP A 493 3.04 -16.47 31.23
CA ASP A 493 3.99 -15.71 30.39
C ASP A 493 4.30 -16.36 29.04
N ILE A 494 4.31 -17.70 28.97
CA ILE A 494 4.52 -18.42 27.71
C ILE A 494 3.35 -18.19 26.76
N VAL A 495 2.11 -18.31 27.25
CA VAL A 495 0.91 -18.09 26.44
C VAL A 495 0.83 -16.63 26.00
N ASN A 496 1.04 -15.70 26.93
CA ASN A 496 1.05 -14.27 26.64
C ASN A 496 2.05 -13.94 25.52
N ARG A 497 3.31 -14.41 25.62
CA ARG A 497 4.33 -14.23 24.57
C ARG A 497 3.96 -14.88 23.24
N GLN A 498 3.40 -16.09 23.25
CA GLN A 498 2.97 -16.77 22.02
C GLN A 498 1.92 -15.96 21.26
N ILE A 499 0.88 -15.49 21.96
CA ILE A 499 -0.20 -14.74 21.34
C ILE A 499 0.30 -13.37 20.88
N ARG A 500 1.08 -12.65 21.70
CA ARG A 500 1.69 -11.37 21.30
C ARG A 500 2.57 -11.50 20.07
N SER A 501 3.43 -12.53 20.02
CA SER A 501 4.26 -12.80 18.83
C SER A 501 3.44 -13.09 17.57
N SER A 502 2.21 -13.62 17.72
CA SER A 502 1.31 -13.84 16.59
C SER A 502 0.70 -12.52 16.08
N PHE A 503 0.38 -11.58 16.99
CA PHE A 503 0.01 -10.21 16.60
C PHE A 503 1.17 -9.50 15.91
N SER A 504 2.38 -9.50 16.49
CA SER A 504 3.55 -8.87 15.88
C SER A 504 3.85 -9.44 14.50
N ALA A 505 3.68 -10.75 14.29
CA ALA A 505 3.94 -11.36 13.00
C ALA A 505 2.83 -11.12 11.96
N LEU A 506 1.55 -11.22 12.34
CA LEU A 506 0.44 -11.32 11.39
C LEU A 506 -0.42 -10.05 11.31
N LEU A 507 -0.55 -9.32 12.42
CA LEU A 507 -1.32 -8.09 12.52
C LEU A 507 -0.51 -6.99 13.26
N PRO A 508 0.73 -6.70 12.80
CA PRO A 508 1.64 -5.76 13.45
C PRO A 508 1.00 -4.38 13.61
N ASN A 509 1.10 -3.79 14.81
CA ASN A 509 0.49 -2.50 15.15
C ASN A 509 -1.03 -2.43 14.84
N GLY A 510 -1.73 -3.57 14.78
CA GLY A 510 -3.15 -3.62 14.43
C GLY A 510 -3.45 -3.49 12.93
N HIS A 511 -2.43 -3.51 12.07
CA HIS A 511 -2.57 -3.44 10.62
C HIS A 511 -2.17 -4.77 9.97
N LEU A 512 -2.64 -5.00 8.74
CA LEU A 512 -2.21 -6.16 7.93
C LEU A 512 -0.68 -6.20 7.80
N GLN A 513 -0.11 -7.39 7.88
CA GLN A 513 1.33 -7.65 7.80
C GLN A 513 2.02 -6.87 6.68
N GLU A 514 1.42 -6.90 5.48
CA GLU A 514 1.96 -6.28 4.28
C GLU A 514 2.14 -4.75 4.35
N ARG A 515 1.44 -4.08 5.28
CA ARG A 515 1.46 -2.62 5.45
C ARG A 515 2.54 -2.14 6.41
N VAL A 516 3.13 -3.06 7.18
CA VAL A 516 4.06 -2.70 8.26
C VAL A 516 5.40 -3.38 8.08
N LEU A 517 5.41 -4.70 7.89
CA LEU A 517 6.67 -5.42 7.81
C LEU A 517 7.37 -5.14 6.48
N ASN A 518 8.70 -5.09 6.54
CA ASN A 518 9.59 -5.00 5.41
C ASN A 518 9.99 -6.39 4.88
N VAL A 519 10.26 -6.47 3.58
CA VAL A 519 10.66 -7.69 2.88
C VAL A 519 11.92 -8.35 3.48
N THR A 520 12.84 -7.58 4.06
CA THR A 520 14.05 -8.10 4.71
C THR A 520 13.76 -9.08 5.84
N SER A 521 12.61 -8.95 6.52
CA SER A 521 12.17 -9.91 7.55
C SER A 521 12.01 -11.34 7.01
N PHE A 522 11.65 -11.46 5.73
CA PHE A 522 11.40 -12.73 5.06
C PHE A 522 12.59 -13.17 4.21
N LEU A 523 13.28 -12.24 3.54
CA LEU A 523 14.51 -12.56 2.80
C LEU A 523 15.61 -13.10 3.72
N ASP A 524 15.70 -12.60 4.94
CA ASP A 524 16.67 -13.10 5.90
C ASP A 524 16.33 -14.52 6.37
N ARG A 525 15.03 -14.87 6.49
CA ARG A 525 14.62 -16.20 6.97
C ARG A 525 14.57 -17.27 5.87
N TYR A 526 14.26 -16.85 4.65
CA TYR A 526 13.89 -17.75 3.56
C TYR A 526 14.67 -17.51 2.27
N GLY A 527 15.55 -16.51 2.24
CA GLY A 527 16.27 -16.12 1.03
C GLY A 527 15.33 -15.60 -0.06
N VAL A 528 15.84 -15.59 -1.29
CA VAL A 528 15.09 -15.15 -2.47
C VAL A 528 13.91 -16.06 -2.83
N TYR A 529 13.88 -17.30 -2.34
CA TYR A 529 12.76 -18.24 -2.52
C TYR A 529 11.43 -17.68 -2.01
N PHE A 530 11.47 -16.77 -1.03
CA PHE A 530 10.30 -16.05 -0.57
C PHE A 530 9.59 -15.31 -1.72
N ILE A 531 10.35 -14.69 -2.62
CA ILE A 531 9.80 -13.95 -3.77
C ILE A 531 9.07 -14.91 -4.71
N ASP A 532 9.66 -16.09 -4.96
CA ASP A 532 9.05 -17.14 -5.77
C ASP A 532 7.74 -17.65 -5.17
N TRP A 533 7.71 -17.92 -3.86
CA TRP A 533 6.50 -18.34 -3.16
C TRP A 533 5.38 -17.31 -3.25
N VAL A 534 5.71 -16.04 -3.10
CA VAL A 534 4.73 -14.95 -3.25
C VAL A 534 4.24 -14.90 -4.69
N TYR A 535 5.14 -14.92 -5.67
CA TYR A 535 4.81 -14.87 -7.09
C TYR A 535 3.90 -16.01 -7.53
N ASP A 536 4.21 -17.23 -7.12
CA ASP A 536 3.44 -18.43 -7.43
C ASP A 536 2.05 -18.41 -6.78
N SER A 537 1.93 -17.74 -5.62
CA SER A 537 0.67 -17.63 -4.88
C SER A 537 -0.26 -16.51 -5.35
N ILE A 538 0.20 -15.61 -6.23
CA ILE A 538 -0.64 -14.56 -6.82
C ILE A 538 -1.69 -15.19 -7.72
N ASP A 539 -2.94 -14.85 -7.45
CA ASP A 539 -4.14 -15.32 -8.13
C ASP A 539 -4.94 -14.10 -8.60
N LEU A 540 -4.85 -13.79 -9.89
CA LEU A 540 -5.46 -12.58 -10.46
C LEU A 540 -7.00 -12.62 -10.50
N ASP A 541 -7.62 -13.78 -10.21
CA ASP A 541 -9.08 -13.91 -10.09
C ASP A 541 -9.54 -13.74 -8.63
N ASP A 542 -8.65 -13.95 -7.65
CA ASP A 542 -8.96 -13.77 -6.23
C ASP A 542 -8.77 -12.32 -5.79
N LYS A 543 -9.89 -11.63 -5.61
CA LYS A 543 -9.98 -10.24 -5.14
C LYS A 543 -9.85 -10.08 -3.62
N GLY A 544 -9.68 -11.17 -2.88
CA GLY A 544 -9.57 -11.16 -1.42
C GLY A 544 -8.16 -10.89 -0.90
N HIS A 545 -8.06 -10.83 0.43
CA HIS A 545 -6.79 -10.90 1.14
C HIS A 545 -6.40 -12.38 1.32
N ARG A 546 -5.23 -12.74 0.78
CA ARG A 546 -4.71 -14.12 0.75
C ARG A 546 -3.91 -14.39 2.02
N ILE A 547 -4.15 -15.54 2.65
CA ILE A 547 -3.36 -16.06 3.76
C ILE A 547 -2.54 -17.24 3.25
N ILE A 548 -1.22 -17.10 3.22
CA ILE A 548 -0.29 -18.12 2.72
C ILE A 548 0.39 -18.79 3.90
N TYR A 549 0.30 -20.10 3.99
CA TYR A 549 0.92 -20.90 5.06
C TYR A 549 2.22 -21.54 4.57
N LEU A 550 3.34 -21.25 5.24
CA LEU A 550 4.67 -21.80 4.94
C LEU A 550 4.95 -23.14 5.62
#